data_AF-A0A8S3BYJ4-F1
#
_entry.id   AF-A0A8S3BYJ4-F1
#
_cell.length_a   1.000
_cell.length_b   1.000
_cell.length_c   1.000
_cell.angle_alpha   90.00
_cell.angle_beta   90.00
_cell.angle_gamma   90.00
#
_symmetry.space_group_name_H-M   'P 1'
#
loop_
_entity.id
_entity.type
_entity.pdbx_description
1 polymer ?
#
loop_
_entity_poly.entity_id
_entity_poly.type
_entity_poly.pdbx_seq_one_letter_code
_entity_poly.pdbx_strand_id
1 'polypeptide(L)'
;FTCTNCKNSLASQRFTSRNDQPYCVDCFARLFAKKCFACSKPITGVGGTRYISFEDRHWHNDCFVCQRCRTSLVGRGFLTEGPDILCPDCGKREHYHERENNDYTTDHRTVISYHHRTN
;
A
#
# COMPACT_ATOMS: atom_id res chain seq x y z
N PHE A 1 19.11 -5.07 29.24
CA PHE A 1 17.90 -5.22 28.43
C PHE A 1 17.90 -4.15 27.33
N THR A 2 18.36 -4.50 26.12
CA THR A 2 18.68 -3.56 25.03
C THR A 2 18.23 -4.10 23.69
N CYS A 3 17.96 -3.22 22.71
CA CYS A 3 17.58 -3.61 21.36
C CYS A 3 18.70 -4.39 20.68
N THR A 4 18.39 -5.54 20.07
CA THR A 4 19.40 -6.38 19.41
C THR A 4 20.07 -5.67 18.22
N ASN A 5 19.32 -4.83 17.50
CA ASN A 5 19.81 -4.15 16.29
C ASN A 5 20.55 -2.83 16.59
N CYS A 6 19.95 -1.90 17.34
CA CYS A 6 20.56 -0.58 17.60
C CYS A 6 21.27 -0.46 18.94
N LYS A 7 21.23 -1.50 19.79
CA LYS A 7 21.83 -1.53 21.14
C LYS A 7 21.31 -0.49 22.15
N ASN A 8 20.34 0.34 21.79
CA ASN A 8 19.69 1.27 22.71
C ASN A 8 18.96 0.56 23.86
N SER A 9 18.90 1.21 25.02
CA SER A 9 18.17 0.73 26.19
C SER A 9 16.67 0.67 25.92
N LEU A 10 16.04 -0.46 26.25
CA LEU A 10 14.60 -0.67 26.10
C LEU A 10 13.82 -0.43 27.41
N ALA A 11 14.50 -0.04 28.49
CA ALA A 11 13.91 0.07 29.82
C ALA A 11 12.69 1.03 29.89
N SER A 12 12.68 2.07 29.06
CA SER A 12 11.61 3.09 29.02
C SER A 12 10.94 3.20 27.65
N GLN A 13 11.15 2.22 26.76
CA GLN A 13 10.66 2.26 25.38
C GLN A 13 9.75 1.08 25.08
N ARG A 14 8.78 1.26 24.18
CA ARG A 14 8.04 0.13 23.62
C ARG A 14 9.01 -0.75 22.82
N PHE A 15 8.89 -2.06 23.02
CA PHE A 15 9.69 -3.06 22.32
C PHE A 15 8.82 -4.27 21.97
N THR A 16 9.32 -5.10 21.08
CA THR A 16 8.72 -6.40 20.75
C THR A 16 9.84 -7.43 20.55
N SER A 17 9.49 -8.70 20.67
CA SER A 17 10.44 -9.81 20.56
C SER A 17 10.23 -10.57 19.25
N ARG A 18 11.31 -10.96 18.59
CA ARG A 18 11.27 -11.87 17.43
C ARG A 18 12.38 -12.90 17.56
N ASN A 19 12.05 -14.19 17.42
CA ASN A 19 13.00 -15.29 17.60
C ASN A 19 13.79 -15.14 18.92
N ASP A 20 13.08 -14.86 20.01
CA ASP A 20 13.63 -14.64 21.36
C ASP A 20 14.61 -13.45 21.51
N GLN A 21 14.72 -12.60 20.50
CA GLN A 21 15.56 -11.40 20.52
C GLN A 21 14.71 -10.13 20.66
N PRO A 22 15.04 -9.21 21.61
CA PRO A 22 14.28 -7.98 21.82
C PRO A 22 14.67 -6.89 20.80
N TYR A 23 13.69 -6.24 20.19
CA TYR A 23 13.87 -5.12 19.27
C TYR A 23 13.03 -3.92 19.69
N CYS A 24 13.58 -2.70 19.59
CA CYS A 24 12.74 -1.50 19.69
C CYS A 24 11.75 -1.47 18.52
N VAL A 25 10.61 -0.79 18.71
CA VAL A 25 9.54 -0.70 17.68
C VAL A 25 10.09 -0.20 16.34
N ASP A 26 10.98 0.80 16.34
CA ASP A 26 11.56 1.35 15.12
C ASP A 26 12.45 0.35 14.37
N CYS A 27 13.27 -0.40 15.10
CA CYS A 27 14.12 -1.42 14.49
C CYS A 27 13.28 -2.58 13.98
N PHE A 28 12.29 -3.02 14.76
CA PHE A 28 11.39 -4.07 14.32
C PHE A 28 10.63 -3.65 13.06
N ALA A 29 10.04 -2.46 13.06
CA ALA A 29 9.37 -1.86 11.91
C ALA A 29 10.26 -1.84 10.66
N ARG A 30 11.47 -1.31 10.78
CA ARG A 30 12.41 -1.16 9.66
C ARG A 30 12.90 -2.49 9.09
N LEU A 31 13.15 -3.47 9.97
CA LEU A 31 13.69 -4.77 9.57
C LEU A 31 12.63 -5.74 9.06
N PHE A 32 11.41 -5.65 9.60
CA PHE A 32 10.44 -6.73 9.50
C PHE A 32 9.06 -6.33 9.00
N ALA A 33 8.68 -5.05 9.08
CA ALA A 33 7.37 -4.65 8.61
C ALA A 33 7.30 -4.62 7.08
N LYS A 34 6.10 -4.87 6.55
CA LYS A 34 5.81 -4.67 5.13
C LYS A 34 6.07 -3.22 4.76
N LYS A 35 6.53 -2.94 3.54
CA LYS A 35 6.79 -1.58 3.07
C LYS A 35 5.65 -1.11 2.18
N CYS A 36 5.22 0.12 2.37
CA CYS A 36 4.25 0.76 1.49
C CYS A 36 4.90 0.98 0.12
N PHE A 37 4.28 0.51 -0.95
CA PHE A 37 4.78 0.62 -2.31
C PHE A 37 4.88 2.09 -2.77
N ALA A 38 3.92 2.93 -2.38
CA ALA A 38 3.91 4.34 -2.78
C ALA A 38 4.90 5.26 -2.04
N CYS A 39 5.20 5.01 -0.76
CA CYS A 39 6.06 5.91 0.04
C CYS A 39 7.32 5.24 0.60
N SER A 40 7.50 3.94 0.34
CA SER A 40 8.62 3.11 0.81
C SER A 40 8.78 3.02 2.33
N LYS A 41 7.88 3.63 3.11
CA LYS A 41 7.90 3.59 4.58
C LYS A 41 7.31 2.26 5.08
N PRO A 42 7.76 1.75 6.24
CA PRO A 42 7.20 0.54 6.82
C PRO A 42 5.75 0.76 7.27
N ILE A 43 4.88 -0.18 6.95
CA ILE A 43 3.49 -0.27 7.40
C ILE A 43 3.53 -0.87 8.81
N THR A 44 3.65 -0.01 9.80
CA THR A 44 3.73 -0.44 11.20
C THR A 44 2.33 -0.55 11.78
N GLY A 45 1.97 -1.72 12.31
CA GLY A 45 0.69 -1.99 12.97
C GLY A 45 0.55 -1.33 14.35
N VAL A 46 1.30 -0.26 14.65
CA VAL A 46 1.21 0.43 15.93
C VAL A 46 -0.18 1.09 16.01
N GLY A 47 -1.12 0.42 16.66
CA GLY A 47 -2.52 0.85 16.76
C GLY A 47 -3.53 0.10 15.89
N GLY A 48 -3.20 -1.07 15.33
CA GLY A 48 -4.18 -1.86 14.56
C GLY A 48 -4.50 -1.28 13.18
N THR A 49 -3.56 -0.53 12.61
CA THR A 49 -3.67 0.10 11.29
C THR A 49 -3.92 -0.95 10.20
N ARG A 50 -5.15 -0.95 9.69
CA ARG A 50 -5.52 -1.69 8.48
C ARG A 50 -4.68 -1.19 7.31
N TYR A 51 -4.20 -2.08 6.47
CA TYR A 51 -3.49 -1.75 5.25
C TYR A 51 -4.14 -2.42 4.04
N ILE A 52 -3.78 -1.93 2.86
CA ILE A 52 -4.30 -2.41 1.59
C ILE A 52 -3.26 -3.33 0.98
N SER A 53 -3.70 -4.54 0.61
CA SER A 53 -2.91 -5.51 -0.13
C SER A 53 -3.55 -5.77 -1.47
N PHE A 54 -2.75 -5.67 -2.53
CA PHE A 54 -3.11 -6.12 -3.85
C PHE A 54 -1.87 -6.73 -4.52
N GLU A 55 -2.01 -7.97 -5.01
CA GLU A 55 -0.89 -8.82 -5.42
C GLU A 55 0.17 -8.91 -4.28
N ASP A 56 1.43 -8.63 -4.59
CA ASP A 56 2.55 -8.56 -3.64
C ASP A 56 2.85 -7.12 -3.16
N ARG A 57 2.02 -6.16 -3.56
CA ARG A 57 2.17 -4.75 -3.18
C ARG A 57 1.25 -4.41 -2.01
N HIS A 58 1.75 -3.50 -1.19
CA HIS A 58 1.13 -3.12 0.08
C HIS A 58 1.08 -1.59 0.16
N TRP A 59 0.00 -1.02 0.68
CA TRP A 59 -0.14 0.42 0.84
C TRP A 59 -0.75 0.78 2.19
N HIS A 60 -0.36 1.93 2.72
CA HIS A 60 -1.19 2.62 3.71
C HIS A 60 -2.52 3.02 3.06
N ASN A 61 -3.59 3.13 3.85
CA ASN A 61 -4.88 3.66 3.36
C ASN A 61 -4.70 5.03 2.68
N ASP A 62 -3.94 5.93 3.31
CA ASP A 62 -3.69 7.29 2.80
C ASP A 62 -2.77 7.29 1.55
N CYS A 63 -2.03 6.22 1.33
CA CYS A 63 -1.13 6.07 0.18
C CYS A 63 -1.80 5.36 -1.00
N PHE A 64 -2.99 4.81 -0.82
CA PHE A 64 -3.73 4.12 -1.88
C PHE A 64 -4.58 5.14 -2.66
N VAL A 65 -3.90 5.88 -3.53
CA VAL A 65 -4.46 7.00 -4.29
C VAL A 65 -4.19 6.84 -5.79
N CYS A 66 -5.06 7.42 -6.61
CA CYS A 66 -4.87 7.50 -8.06
C CYS A 66 -3.60 8.27 -8.40
N GLN A 67 -2.76 7.72 -9.28
CA GLN A 67 -1.51 8.37 -9.69
C GLN A 67 -1.75 9.72 -10.38
N ARG A 68 -2.86 9.87 -11.12
CA ARG A 68 -3.18 11.09 -11.89
C ARG A 68 -3.87 12.17 -11.06
N CYS A 69 -4.97 11.84 -10.39
CA CYS A 69 -5.79 12.82 -9.68
C CYS A 69 -5.61 12.80 -8.16
N ARG A 70 -4.77 11.88 -7.64
CA ARG A 70 -4.48 11.74 -6.20
C ARG A 70 -5.70 11.45 -5.33
N THR A 71 -6.84 11.11 -5.92
CA THR A 71 -8.05 10.72 -5.18
C THR A 71 -7.84 9.39 -4.46
N SER A 72 -8.43 9.24 -3.27
CA SER A 72 -8.39 7.97 -2.54
C SER A 72 -9.14 6.88 -3.31
N LEU A 73 -8.48 5.73 -3.46
CA LEU A 73 -9.04 4.52 -4.07
C LEU A 73 -9.56 3.53 -3.02
N VAL A 74 -9.50 3.90 -1.74
CA VAL A 74 -10.02 3.12 -0.63
C VAL A 74 -11.55 2.96 -0.78
N GLY A 75 -12.04 1.73 -0.72
CA GLY A 75 -13.44 1.35 -0.88
C GLY A 75 -13.97 1.52 -2.30
N ARG A 76 -13.09 1.82 -3.26
CA ARG A 76 -13.45 2.06 -4.66
C ARG A 76 -12.75 1.06 -5.57
N GLY A 77 -13.39 0.83 -6.70
CA GLY A 77 -12.75 0.15 -7.81
C GLY A 77 -11.55 0.93 -8.32
N PHE A 78 -10.49 0.23 -8.72
CA PHE A 78 -9.31 0.84 -9.33
C PHE A 78 -8.85 0.03 -10.55
N LEU A 79 -7.98 0.65 -11.33
CA LEU A 79 -7.33 0.09 -12.51
C LEU A 79 -5.84 0.03 -12.26
N THR A 80 -5.18 -1.01 -12.76
CA THR A 80 -3.73 -1.19 -12.68
C THR A 80 -3.12 -1.03 -14.06
N GLU A 81 -2.15 -0.14 -14.17
CA GLU A 81 -1.39 0.09 -15.40
C GLU A 81 0.10 -0.02 -15.06
N GLY A 82 0.63 -1.25 -15.16
CA GLY A 82 1.99 -1.56 -14.69
C GLY A 82 2.15 -1.30 -13.18
N PRO A 83 3.10 -0.45 -12.74
CA PRO A 83 3.29 -0.14 -11.33
C PRO A 83 2.25 0.84 -10.79
N ASP A 84 1.53 1.56 -11.66
CA ASP A 84 0.63 2.63 -11.28
C ASP A 84 -0.81 2.14 -11.07
N ILE A 85 -1.50 2.81 -10.15
CA ILE A 85 -2.92 2.59 -9.87
C ILE A 85 -3.72 3.84 -10.24
N LEU A 86 -4.82 3.65 -10.95
CA LEU A 86 -5.67 4.72 -11.46
C LEU A 86 -7.10 4.54 -10.98
N CYS A 87 -7.81 5.67 -10.79
CA CYS A 87 -9.25 5.62 -10.61
C CYS A 87 -9.94 5.30 -11.95
N PRO A 88 -11.17 4.75 -11.93
CA PRO A 88 -11.92 4.43 -13.14
C PRO A 88 -12.10 5.64 -14.06
N ASP A 89 -12.26 6.84 -13.50
CA ASP A 89 -12.42 8.07 -14.29
C ASP A 89 -11.13 8.46 -15.02
N CYS A 90 -9.98 8.28 -14.38
CA CYS A 90 -8.68 8.60 -14.96
C CYS A 90 -8.23 7.58 -16.00
N GLY A 91 -8.58 6.30 -15.83
CA GLY A 91 -8.30 5.25 -16.82
C GLY A 91 -9.20 5.32 -18.05
N LYS A 92 -10.44 5.81 -17.93
CA LYS A 92 -11.37 5.95 -19.07
C LYS A 92 -11.05 7.14 -20.00
N ARG A 93 -10.28 8.13 -19.54
CA ARG A 93 -9.99 9.36 -20.30
C ARG A 93 -8.93 9.20 -21.40
N GLU A 94 -8.24 8.06 -21.48
CA GLU A 94 -7.27 7.77 -22.55
C GLU A 94 -7.90 7.46 -23.92
N HIS A 95 -9.24 7.46 -24.06
CA HIS A 95 -9.91 7.19 -25.34
C HIS A 95 -10.85 8.31 -25.83
N TYR A 96 -10.76 9.53 -25.29
CA TYR A 96 -11.65 10.62 -25.72
C TYR A 96 -11.22 11.40 -26.97
N HIS A 97 -10.15 10.99 -27.66
CA HIS A 97 -9.73 11.65 -28.91
C HIS A 97 -10.01 10.88 -30.21
N GLU A 98 -10.55 9.66 -30.18
CA GLU A 98 -10.93 8.94 -31.41
C GLU A 98 -12.35 8.39 -31.29
N ARG A 99 -13.33 9.31 -31.38
CA ARG A 99 -14.71 8.95 -31.75
C ARG A 99 -15.03 9.44 -33.15
N GLU A 100 -14.30 8.95 -34.14
CA GLU A 100 -14.87 8.63 -35.45
C GLU A 100 -14.14 7.38 -35.94
N ASN A 101 -14.76 6.22 -35.69
CA ASN A 101 -14.76 5.00 -36.51
C ASN A 101 -14.86 3.76 -35.61
N ASN A 102 -16.11 3.33 -35.44
CA ASN A 102 -16.56 1.94 -35.39
C ASN A 102 -15.48 0.88 -35.12
N ASP A 103 -15.19 0.60 -33.84
CA ASP A 103 -14.69 -0.71 -33.43
C ASP A 103 -15.19 -1.04 -32.03
N TYR A 104 -15.83 -2.20 -31.93
CA TYR A 104 -16.23 -2.83 -30.69
C TYR A 104 -14.97 -3.38 -30.02
N THR A 105 -14.11 -2.51 -29.48
CA THR A 105 -13.09 -2.96 -28.55
C THR A 105 -13.71 -2.97 -27.16
N THR A 106 -14.14 -4.15 -26.76
CA THR A 106 -14.52 -4.41 -25.37
C THR A 106 -13.26 -4.29 -24.53
N ASP A 107 -12.97 -3.08 -24.04
CA ASP A 107 -11.87 -2.81 -23.12
C ASP A 107 -12.21 -3.46 -21.78
N HIS A 108 -11.80 -4.73 -21.61
CA HIS A 108 -11.95 -5.51 -20.39
C HIS A 108 -11.02 -5.01 -19.25
N ARG A 109 -10.95 -3.69 -19.04
CA ARG A 109 -10.35 -3.09 -17.86
C ARG A 109 -11.22 -3.44 -16.65
N THR A 110 -10.90 -4.59 -16.06
CA THR A 110 -11.61 -5.12 -14.90
C THR A 110 -11.39 -4.18 -13.74
N VAL A 111 -12.48 -3.73 -13.14
CA VAL A 111 -12.43 -2.95 -11.91
C VAL A 111 -11.98 -3.89 -10.79
N ILE A 112 -10.76 -3.68 -10.29
CA ILE A 112 -10.16 -4.54 -9.29
C ILE A 112 -10.64 -4.11 -7.90
N SER A 113 -10.95 -5.11 -7.07
CA SER A 113 -11.27 -4.93 -5.65
C SER A 113 -10.06 -5.36 -4.81
N TYR A 114 -9.79 -4.64 -3.72
CA TYR A 114 -8.70 -4.98 -2.79
C TYR A 114 -9.24 -5.55 -1.48
N HIS A 115 -8.38 -6.25 -0.73
CA HIS A 115 -8.70 -6.74 0.61
C HIS A 115 -7.99 -5.93 1.69
N HIS A 116 -8.71 -5.60 2.76
CA HIS A 116 -8.12 -5.02 3.98
C HIS A 116 -7.45 -6.14 4.78
N ARG A 117 -6.17 -5.95 5.14
CA ARG A 117 -5.46 -6.83 6.06
C ARG A 117 -5.09 -6.08 7.34
N THR A 118 -5.00 -6.82 8.43
CA THR A 118 -4.44 -6.37 9.71
C THR A 118 -2.99 -6.86 9.80
N ASN A 119 -2.12 -6.00 10.32
CA ASN A 119 -0.70 -6.31 10.53
C ASN A 119 -0.48 -7.16 11.77
#